data_AF-A0A1N7CP33-F1
#
_entry.id   AF-A0A1N7CP33-F1
#
_cell.length_a   1.000
_cell.length_b   1.000
_cell.length_c   1.000
_cell.angle_alpha   90.00
_cell.angle_beta   90.00
_cell.angle_gamma   90.00
#
_symmetry.space_group_name_H-M   'P 1'
#
loop_
_entity.id
_entity.type
_entity.pdbx_description
1 polymer ?
#
loop_
_entity_poly.entity_id
_entity_poly.type
_entity_poly.pdbx_seq_one_letter_code
_entity_poly.pdbx_strand_id
1 'polypeptide(L)'
;MSTPYADAALDYFNDGWFPLPVGGAKRKALLVSGWTGGQDNWPDRKQIERWVEEYPTANIALRLPKDIIGIDVDMYDGKPGAATIADAEEKLGKLPPTWISTSRSDGSGIRFYRVPPGLAWPESLTKSFGGGVEIIRWDHRYAIVAPSIHYTGLEYRWLKPSGETASGEIPGVGDI
;
A
#
# COMPACT_ATOMS: atom_id res chain seq x y z
N MET A 1 13.48 -9.65 18.38
CA MET A 1 12.44 -9.84 17.34
C MET A 1 12.16 -8.46 16.77
N SER A 2 12.01 -8.32 15.45
CA SER A 2 11.58 -7.05 14.86
C SER A 2 10.15 -6.73 15.29
N THR A 3 9.83 -5.45 15.39
CA THR A 3 8.52 -4.94 15.83
C THR A 3 7.93 -3.96 14.81
N PRO A 4 7.67 -4.39 13.55
CA PRO A 4 7.38 -3.45 12.45
C PRO A 4 6.21 -2.52 12.72
N TYR A 5 5.14 -3.05 13.32
CA TYR A 5 3.96 -2.25 13.65
C TYR A 5 4.24 -1.28 14.81
N ALA A 6 4.86 -1.74 15.90
CA ALA A 6 5.16 -0.86 17.03
C ALA A 6 6.13 0.26 16.66
N ASP A 7 7.13 -0.04 15.82
CA ASP A 7 8.20 0.89 15.49
C ASP A 7 7.72 2.01 14.55
N ALA A 8 6.73 1.76 13.68
CA ALA A 8 6.38 2.68 12.60
C ALA A 8 4.92 3.20 12.62
N ALA A 9 3.99 2.55 13.33
CA ALA A 9 2.56 2.90 13.21
C ALA A 9 2.27 4.35 13.64
N LEU A 10 2.90 4.86 14.69
CA LEU A 10 2.68 6.25 15.10
C LEU A 10 3.26 7.26 14.10
N ASP A 11 4.39 6.96 13.46
CA ASP A 11 4.98 7.81 12.45
C ASP A 11 4.07 7.89 11.22
N TYR A 12 3.62 6.74 10.71
CA TYR A 12 2.61 6.68 9.65
C TYR A 12 1.35 7.49 9.98
N PHE A 13 0.85 7.36 11.21
CA PHE A 13 -0.34 8.08 11.64
C PHE A 13 -0.12 9.60 11.68
N ASN A 14 1.03 10.05 12.22
CA ASN A 14 1.39 11.47 12.27
C ASN A 14 1.55 12.06 10.85
N ASP A 15 1.96 11.23 9.90
CA ASP A 15 2.10 11.55 8.48
C ASP A 15 0.79 11.47 7.68
N GLY A 16 -0.34 11.26 8.36
CA GLY A 16 -1.68 11.31 7.80
C GLY A 16 -2.21 9.96 7.29
N TRP A 17 -1.47 8.87 7.46
CA TRP A 17 -1.89 7.53 7.07
C TRP A 17 -2.72 6.84 8.15
N PHE A 18 -3.39 5.75 7.78
CA PHE A 18 -4.17 4.93 8.69
C PHE A 18 -3.59 3.51 8.77
N PRO A 19 -2.65 3.26 9.70
CA PRO A 19 -1.92 2.01 9.77
C PRO A 19 -2.77 0.91 10.43
N LEU A 20 -2.74 -0.28 9.83
CA LEU A 20 -3.48 -1.47 10.23
C LEU A 20 -2.51 -2.63 10.50
N PRO A 21 -2.66 -3.36 11.63
CA PRO A 21 -1.81 -4.50 11.93
C PRO A 21 -2.21 -5.71 11.07
N VAL A 22 -1.22 -6.31 10.41
CA VAL A 22 -1.43 -7.50 9.55
C VAL A 22 -0.46 -8.62 9.89
N GLY A 23 -0.87 -9.87 9.68
CA GLY A 23 -0.09 -11.06 10.03
C GLY A 23 -0.56 -12.34 9.34
N GLY A 24 -0.54 -13.45 10.07
CA GLY A 24 -0.87 -14.78 9.56
C GLY A 24 0.20 -15.41 8.67
N ALA A 25 -0.10 -16.57 8.07
CA ALA A 25 0.87 -17.39 7.33
C ALA A 25 1.52 -16.65 6.15
N LYS A 26 0.75 -15.81 5.44
CA LYS A 26 1.27 -14.97 4.34
C LYS A 26 1.71 -13.57 4.79
N ARG A 27 1.68 -13.26 6.10
CA ARG A 27 2.09 -11.97 6.69
C ARG A 27 1.30 -10.74 6.17
N LYS A 28 0.06 -10.95 5.72
CA LYS A 28 -0.79 -9.92 5.08
C LYS A 28 -2.27 -9.96 5.50
N ALA A 29 -2.65 -10.90 6.37
CA ALA A 29 -4.04 -11.02 6.84
C ALA A 29 -4.30 -9.97 7.92
N LEU A 30 -5.37 -9.19 7.78
CA LEU A 30 -5.77 -8.20 8.77
C LEU A 30 -6.03 -8.87 10.13
N LEU A 31 -5.42 -8.34 11.20
CA LEU A 31 -5.56 -8.87 12.56
C LEU A 31 -6.72 -8.22 13.34
N VAL A 32 -7.32 -7.18 12.76
CA VAL A 32 -8.40 -6.37 13.33
C VAL A 32 -9.62 -6.38 12.41
N SER A 33 -10.82 -6.12 12.94
CA SER A 33 -12.08 -6.13 12.17
C SER A 33 -12.76 -4.76 12.18
N GLY A 34 -13.56 -4.46 11.14
CA GLY A 34 -14.32 -3.20 11.05
C GLY A 34 -13.51 -1.98 10.60
N TRP A 35 -12.32 -2.19 10.01
CA TRP A 35 -11.43 -1.13 9.52
C TRP A 35 -11.17 -1.17 8.02
N THR A 36 -11.92 -2.00 7.28
CA THR A 36 -11.82 -2.16 5.82
C THR A 36 -13.21 -2.44 5.22
N GLY A 37 -13.32 -2.50 3.89
CA GLY A 37 -14.56 -2.91 3.21
C GLY A 37 -15.67 -1.86 3.18
N GLY A 38 -15.29 -0.59 2.96
CA GLY A 38 -16.23 0.51 2.70
C GLY A 38 -16.92 1.11 3.92
N GLN A 39 -16.69 0.56 5.12
CA GLN A 39 -17.16 1.17 6.36
C GLN A 39 -16.45 2.49 6.61
N ASP A 40 -17.17 3.58 6.88
CA ASP A 40 -16.57 4.90 7.13
C ASP A 40 -16.03 5.05 8.57
N ASN A 41 -15.27 4.05 9.02
CA ASN A 41 -14.62 4.01 10.32
C ASN A 41 -13.11 4.22 10.16
N TRP A 42 -12.53 5.16 10.90
CA TRP A 42 -11.12 5.55 10.78
C TRP A 42 -10.44 5.50 12.15
N PRO A 43 -9.30 4.81 12.29
CA PRO A 43 -8.66 4.66 13.59
C PRO A 43 -8.11 6.02 14.05
N ASP A 44 -8.41 6.38 15.29
CA ASP A 44 -7.80 7.53 15.94
C ASP A 44 -6.46 7.14 16.60
N ARG A 45 -5.72 8.14 17.10
CA ARG A 45 -4.43 7.92 17.75
C ARG A 45 -4.50 6.89 18.88
N LYS A 46 -5.56 6.94 19.70
CA LYS A 46 -5.74 6.00 20.82
C LYS A 46 -5.92 4.57 20.32
N GLN A 47 -6.61 4.38 19.21
CA GLN A 47 -6.74 3.07 18.59
C GLN A 47 -5.42 2.55 18.05
N ILE A 48 -4.61 3.41 17.43
CA ILE A 48 -3.26 3.03 16.97
C ILE A 48 -2.37 2.64 18.15
N GLU A 49 -2.37 3.40 19.24
CA GLU A 49 -1.61 3.08 20.46
C GLU A 49 -2.01 1.74 21.06
N ARG A 50 -3.33 1.43 21.11
CA ARG A 50 -3.78 0.09 21.53
C ARG A 50 -3.23 -1.02 20.65
N TRP A 51 -3.22 -0.84 19.33
CA TRP A 51 -2.69 -1.85 18.43
C TRP A 51 -1.17 -1.99 18.48
N VAL A 52 -0.45 -0.93 18.84
CA VAL A 52 0.99 -1.00 19.11
C VAL A 52 1.26 -1.94 20.29
N GLU A 53 0.44 -1.89 21.35
CA GLU A 53 0.56 -2.78 22.51
C GLU A 53 0.09 -4.22 22.20
N GLU A 54 -1.03 -4.37 21.48
CA GLU A 54 -1.63 -5.69 21.18
C GLU A 54 -0.88 -6.47 20.09
N TYR A 55 -0.33 -5.77 19.10
CA TYR A 55 0.25 -6.38 17.89
C TYR A 55 1.67 -5.86 17.56
N PRO A 56 2.61 -5.78 18.52
CA PRO A 56 3.89 -5.10 18.31
C PRO A 56 4.74 -5.71 17.18
N THR A 57 4.64 -7.03 16.99
CA THR A 57 5.39 -7.80 15.99
C THR A 57 4.64 -8.00 14.67
N ALA A 58 3.44 -7.43 14.53
CA ALA A 58 2.70 -7.49 13.28
C ALA A 58 3.42 -6.70 12.18
N ASN A 59 3.10 -7.04 10.95
CA ASN A 59 3.40 -6.19 9.80
C ASN A 59 2.44 -4.99 9.79
N ILE A 60 2.78 -4.00 8.97
CA ILE A 60 2.01 -2.79 8.77
C ILE A 60 1.40 -2.73 7.37
N ALA A 61 0.10 -2.44 7.33
CA ALA A 61 -0.61 -2.07 6.12
C ALA A 61 -1.23 -0.69 6.26
N LEU A 62 -1.46 0.02 5.17
CA LEU A 62 -2.14 1.30 5.15
C LEU A 62 -3.53 1.14 4.57
N ARG A 63 -4.54 1.56 5.32
CA ARG A 63 -5.78 2.01 4.72
C ARG A 63 -5.53 3.40 4.15
N LEU A 64 -5.80 3.56 2.86
CA LEU A 64 -5.50 4.80 2.17
C LEU A 64 -6.52 5.90 2.52
N PRO A 65 -6.13 7.18 2.55
CA PRO A 65 -7.06 8.30 2.52
C PRO A 65 -8.04 8.23 1.33
N LYS A 66 -9.19 8.92 1.44
CA LYS A 66 -10.25 8.86 0.41
C LYS A 66 -9.82 9.41 -0.96
N ASP A 67 -8.82 10.27 -0.98
CA ASP A 67 -8.26 10.93 -2.16
C ASP A 67 -6.91 10.32 -2.59
N ILE A 68 -6.55 9.15 -2.07
CA ILE A 68 -5.36 8.40 -2.49
C ILE A 68 -5.76 7.01 -2.97
N ILE A 69 -5.20 6.61 -4.12
CA ILE A 69 -5.25 5.25 -4.62
C ILE A 69 -3.85 4.64 -4.70
N GLY A 70 -3.79 3.32 -4.60
CA GLY A 70 -2.62 2.52 -4.96
C GLY A 70 -2.88 1.76 -6.25
N ILE A 71 -1.94 1.77 -7.17
CA ILE A 71 -1.91 0.89 -8.33
C ILE A 71 -0.87 -0.19 -8.06
N ASP A 72 -1.32 -1.38 -7.67
CA ASP A 72 -0.45 -2.53 -7.40
C ASP A 72 -0.15 -3.28 -8.69
N VAL A 73 1.10 -3.21 -9.14
CA VAL A 73 1.54 -3.83 -10.38
C VAL A 73 2.34 -5.08 -10.02
N ASP A 74 1.83 -6.22 -10.42
CA ASP A 74 2.50 -7.50 -10.30
C ASP A 74 3.05 -7.95 -11.66
N MET A 75 4.38 -8.01 -11.79
CA MET A 75 5.04 -8.44 -13.03
C MET A 75 6.10 -9.53 -12.84
N TYR A 76 5.89 -10.36 -11.82
CA TYR A 76 6.71 -11.52 -11.50
C TYR A 76 5.99 -12.83 -11.84
N ASP A 77 6.72 -13.94 -11.93
CA ASP A 77 6.17 -15.28 -12.20
C ASP A 77 5.24 -15.35 -13.43
N GLY A 78 5.55 -14.59 -14.49
CA GLY A 78 4.77 -14.53 -15.72
C GLY A 78 3.48 -13.70 -15.63
N LYS A 79 3.28 -12.94 -14.53
CA LYS A 79 2.15 -12.01 -14.42
C LYS A 79 2.29 -10.85 -15.42
N PRO A 80 1.19 -10.42 -16.06
CA PRO A 80 1.25 -9.49 -17.19
C PRO A 80 1.28 -8.01 -16.79
N GLY A 81 1.49 -7.66 -15.52
CA GLY A 81 1.33 -6.29 -15.02
C GLY A 81 2.13 -5.24 -15.79
N ALA A 82 3.35 -5.57 -16.25
CA ALA A 82 4.17 -4.70 -17.09
C ALA A 82 3.48 -4.36 -18.42
N ALA A 83 2.96 -5.37 -19.11
CA ALA A 83 2.26 -5.21 -20.38
C ALA A 83 0.94 -4.46 -20.19
N THR A 84 0.20 -4.78 -19.13
CA THR A 84 -1.06 -4.10 -18.79
C THR A 84 -0.86 -2.60 -18.53
N ILE A 85 0.20 -2.22 -17.81
CA ILE A 85 0.52 -0.79 -17.61
C ILE A 85 0.95 -0.14 -18.91
N ALA A 86 1.81 -0.78 -19.72
CA ALA A 86 2.25 -0.23 -20.99
C ALA A 86 1.06 0.05 -21.95
N ASP A 87 0.15 -0.90 -22.09
CA ASP A 87 -1.06 -0.76 -22.92
C ASP A 87 -1.98 0.35 -22.39
N ALA A 88 -2.07 0.51 -21.06
CA ALA A 88 -2.85 1.58 -20.45
C ALA A 88 -2.21 2.95 -20.69
N GLU A 89 -0.89 3.07 -20.54
CA GLU A 89 -0.16 4.32 -20.75
C GLU A 89 -0.16 4.77 -22.22
N GLU A 90 -0.15 3.83 -23.17
CA GLU A 90 -0.30 4.14 -24.60
C GLU A 90 -1.66 4.77 -24.91
N LYS A 91 -2.73 4.27 -24.26
CA LYS A 91 -4.11 4.70 -24.53
C LYS A 91 -4.57 5.90 -23.70
N LEU A 92 -4.09 6.01 -22.45
CA LEU A 92 -4.56 6.99 -21.47
C LEU A 92 -3.51 8.06 -21.13
N GLY A 93 -2.25 7.85 -21.51
CA GLY A 93 -1.12 8.68 -21.13
C GLY A 93 -0.30 8.07 -19.99
N LYS A 94 0.98 8.46 -19.91
CA LYS A 94 1.93 7.95 -18.92
C LYS A 94 1.53 8.33 -17.51
N LEU A 95 1.72 7.41 -16.57
CA LEU A 95 1.61 7.72 -15.16
C LEU A 95 2.78 8.61 -14.74
N PRO A 96 2.54 9.65 -13.92
CA PRO A 96 3.62 10.44 -13.38
C PRO A 96 4.49 9.58 -12.43
N PRO A 97 5.79 9.88 -12.32
CA PRO A 97 6.63 9.30 -11.28
C PRO A 97 6.05 9.56 -9.89
N THR A 98 6.09 8.56 -9.01
CA THR A 98 5.50 8.65 -7.67
C THR A 98 6.21 7.72 -6.69
N TRP A 99 5.83 7.77 -5.43
CA TRP A 99 6.26 6.86 -4.38
C TRP A 99 5.75 5.43 -4.60
N ILE A 100 6.62 4.45 -4.33
CA ILE A 100 6.34 3.03 -4.54
C ILE A 100 6.66 2.24 -3.28
N SER A 101 5.70 1.42 -2.80
CA SER A 101 5.98 0.39 -1.78
C SER A 101 6.29 -0.95 -2.46
N THR A 102 7.42 -1.56 -2.13
CA THR A 102 7.80 -2.86 -2.69
C THR A 102 8.76 -3.66 -1.80
N SER A 103 8.68 -4.99 -1.87
CA SER A 103 9.71 -5.89 -1.36
C SER A 103 10.53 -6.55 -2.49
N ARG A 104 10.32 -6.12 -3.75
CA ARG A 104 10.83 -6.76 -4.97
C ARG A 104 11.82 -5.85 -5.69
N SER A 105 12.63 -6.41 -6.58
CA SER A 105 13.60 -5.68 -7.42
C SER A 105 13.29 -5.74 -8.91
N ASP A 106 12.19 -6.39 -9.28
CA ASP A 106 11.71 -6.53 -10.66
C ASP A 106 10.83 -5.35 -11.11
N GLY A 107 10.54 -4.42 -10.19
CA GLY A 107 9.68 -3.24 -10.37
C GLY A 107 8.20 -3.45 -9.99
N SER A 108 7.85 -4.65 -9.52
CA SER A 108 6.53 -4.91 -8.94
C SER A 108 6.35 -4.08 -7.68
N GLY A 109 5.13 -3.66 -7.39
CA GLY A 109 4.82 -2.88 -6.21
C GLY A 109 3.68 -1.89 -6.40
N ILE A 110 3.35 -1.23 -5.30
CA ILE A 110 2.19 -0.36 -5.18
C ILE A 110 2.64 1.07 -5.42
N ARG A 111 2.14 1.70 -6.49
CA ARG A 111 2.36 3.12 -6.83
C ARG A 111 1.22 3.96 -6.26
N PHE A 112 1.53 5.03 -5.54
CA PHE A 112 0.53 5.84 -4.84
C PHE A 112 0.22 7.10 -5.63
N TYR A 113 -1.05 7.46 -5.76
CA TYR A 113 -1.47 8.66 -6.49
C TYR A 113 -2.57 9.39 -5.74
N ARG A 114 -2.47 10.72 -5.69
CA ARG A 114 -3.59 11.56 -5.31
C ARG A 114 -4.57 11.66 -6.47
N VAL A 115 -5.86 11.55 -6.13
CA VAL A 115 -6.95 11.62 -7.09
C VAL A 115 -8.04 12.58 -6.59
N PRO A 116 -8.85 13.17 -7.49
CA PRO A 116 -9.96 14.02 -7.07
C PRO A 116 -10.95 13.27 -6.17
N PRO A 117 -11.43 13.89 -5.08
CA PRO A 117 -12.44 13.28 -4.22
C PRO A 117 -13.77 13.12 -4.94
N GLY A 118 -14.59 12.17 -4.49
CA GLY A 118 -15.95 11.96 -5.00
C GLY A 118 -16.06 11.16 -6.31
N LEU A 119 -14.93 10.67 -6.84
CA LEU A 119 -14.91 9.73 -7.95
C LEU A 119 -15.00 8.27 -7.48
N ALA A 120 -15.59 7.43 -8.31
CA ALA A 120 -15.60 5.98 -8.14
C ALA A 120 -14.57 5.34 -9.09
N TRP A 121 -13.81 4.37 -8.57
CA TRP A 121 -12.73 3.72 -9.30
C TRP A 121 -13.05 2.23 -9.53
N PRO A 122 -12.66 1.66 -10.68
CA PRO A 122 -12.85 0.24 -10.92
C PRO A 122 -12.03 -0.57 -9.91
N GLU A 123 -12.50 -1.78 -9.59
CA GLU A 123 -11.77 -2.70 -8.71
C GLU A 123 -10.48 -3.22 -9.35
N SER A 124 -10.45 -3.34 -10.68
CA SER A 124 -9.30 -3.81 -11.46
C SER A 124 -9.35 -3.28 -12.89
N LEU A 125 -8.17 -3.13 -13.49
CA LEU A 125 -7.98 -2.83 -14.91
C LEU A 125 -8.16 -4.05 -15.83
N THR A 126 -8.38 -5.26 -15.26
CA THR A 126 -8.40 -6.54 -15.99
C THR A 126 -9.28 -6.53 -17.24
N LYS A 127 -10.49 -5.96 -17.14
CA LYS A 127 -11.44 -5.93 -18.26
C LYS A 127 -10.99 -5.03 -19.41
N SER A 128 -10.18 -4.02 -19.14
CA SER A 128 -9.82 -2.97 -20.11
C SER A 128 -8.40 -3.11 -20.63
N PHE A 129 -7.47 -3.64 -19.84
CA PHE A 129 -6.03 -3.64 -20.13
C PHE A 129 -5.31 -4.96 -19.78
N GLY A 130 -6.02 -5.96 -19.24
CA GLY A 130 -5.42 -7.22 -18.82
C GLY A 130 -5.07 -7.28 -17.32
N GLY A 131 -4.65 -8.46 -16.87
CA GLY A 131 -4.48 -8.77 -15.44
C GLY A 131 -3.19 -8.24 -14.82
N GLY A 132 -2.87 -8.71 -13.60
CA GLY A 132 -1.61 -8.33 -12.93
C GLY A 132 -1.56 -6.88 -12.43
N VAL A 133 -2.69 -6.17 -12.45
CA VAL A 133 -2.85 -4.85 -11.84
C VAL A 133 -4.11 -4.82 -10.97
N GLU A 134 -3.92 -4.49 -9.69
CA GLU A 134 -5.00 -4.26 -8.72
C GLU A 134 -5.09 -2.79 -8.31
N ILE A 135 -6.30 -2.31 -8.03
CA ILE A 135 -6.53 -0.97 -7.51
C ILE A 135 -6.82 -1.05 -6.00
N ILE A 136 -5.93 -0.42 -5.22
CA ILE A 136 -6.04 -0.25 -3.78
C ILE A 136 -6.69 1.10 -3.51
N ARG A 137 -7.75 1.09 -2.71
CA ARG A 137 -8.52 2.27 -2.33
C ARG A 137 -9.18 2.03 -0.98
N TRP A 138 -9.48 3.11 -0.28
CA TRP A 138 -9.94 3.11 1.11
C TRP A 138 -11.14 2.18 1.40
N ASP A 139 -12.04 2.02 0.43
CA ASP A 139 -13.27 1.25 0.55
C ASP A 139 -13.15 -0.21 0.09
N HIS A 140 -11.98 -0.63 -0.40
CA HIS A 140 -11.77 -1.96 -0.94
C HIS A 140 -10.68 -2.73 -0.18
N ARG A 141 -9.43 -2.24 -0.22
CA ARG A 141 -8.24 -2.97 0.27
C ARG A 141 -7.22 -2.01 0.86
N TYR A 142 -6.15 -2.58 1.42
CA TYR A 142 -5.04 -1.85 2.05
C TYR A 142 -3.71 -2.17 1.37
N ALA A 143 -2.75 -1.26 1.50
CA ALA A 143 -1.41 -1.39 0.94
C ALA A 143 -0.42 -1.89 1.98
N ILE A 144 0.37 -2.94 1.68
CA ILE A 144 1.47 -3.35 2.57
C ILE A 144 2.67 -2.42 2.35
N VAL A 145 3.29 -1.97 3.44
CA VAL A 145 4.36 -0.97 3.40
C VAL A 145 5.53 -1.31 4.32
N ALA A 146 6.65 -0.61 4.15
CA ALA A 146 7.78 -0.71 5.06
C ALA A 146 7.36 -0.40 6.51
N PRO A 147 7.98 -1.01 7.54
CA PRO A 147 9.04 -2.02 7.50
C PRO A 147 8.48 -3.46 7.53
N SER A 148 7.35 -3.73 6.87
CA SER A 148 6.76 -5.08 6.82
C SER A 148 7.69 -6.12 6.20
N ILE A 149 7.56 -7.36 6.64
CA ILE A 149 8.32 -8.50 6.11
C ILE A 149 7.42 -9.36 5.21
N HIS A 150 7.81 -9.50 3.95
CA HIS A 150 7.19 -10.43 3.00
C HIS A 150 7.38 -11.88 3.48
N TYR A 151 6.47 -12.80 3.14
CA TYR A 151 6.54 -14.21 3.60
C TYR A 151 7.82 -14.94 3.19
N THR A 152 8.54 -14.43 2.17
CA THR A 152 9.85 -14.94 1.74
C THR A 152 11.03 -14.42 2.56
N GLY A 153 10.78 -13.55 3.55
CA GLY A 153 11.80 -12.92 4.39
C GLY A 153 12.35 -11.58 3.87
N LEU A 154 11.91 -11.11 2.70
CA LEU A 154 12.30 -9.81 2.16
C LEU A 154 11.54 -8.68 2.84
N GLU A 155 12.24 -7.60 3.17
CA GLU A 155 11.64 -6.40 3.75
C GLU A 155 11.02 -5.50 2.67
N TYR A 156 9.85 -4.94 3.00
CA TYR A 156 9.24 -3.87 2.22
C TYR A 156 10.01 -2.57 2.41
N ARG A 157 10.20 -1.83 1.32
CA ARG A 157 10.85 -0.52 1.31
C ARG A 157 10.06 0.46 0.44
N TRP A 158 10.27 1.73 0.71
CA TRP A 158 9.79 2.80 -0.16
C TRP A 158 10.82 3.11 -1.24
N LEU A 159 10.34 3.35 -2.46
CA LEU A 159 11.09 3.99 -3.52
C LEU A 159 10.52 5.40 -3.72
N LYS A 160 11.41 6.38 -3.85
CA LYS A 160 11.08 7.77 -4.18
C LYS A 160 10.60 7.88 -5.63
N PRO A 161 9.95 8.99 -6.02
CA PRO A 161 9.66 9.28 -7.43
C PRO A 161 10.90 9.26 -8.34
N SER A 162 12.11 9.48 -7.79
CA SER A 162 13.38 9.34 -8.52
C SER A 162 13.76 7.88 -8.83
N GLY A 163 13.10 6.91 -8.22
CA GLY A 163 13.44 5.48 -8.28
C GLY A 163 14.43 5.02 -7.20
N GLU A 164 14.99 5.94 -6.42
CA GLU A 164 15.92 5.64 -5.34
C GLU A 164 15.18 5.02 -4.14
N THR A 165 15.84 4.08 -3.44
CA THR A 165 15.29 3.56 -2.18
C THR A 165 15.34 4.64 -1.10
N ALA A 166 14.21 4.87 -0.44
CA ALA A 166 14.10 5.73 0.73
C ALA A 166 14.62 4.98 1.96
N SER A 167 15.80 5.37 2.45
CA SER A 167 16.46 4.76 3.60
C SER A 167 15.82 5.21 4.91
N GLY A 168 14.76 4.52 5.34
CA GLY A 168 14.04 4.81 6.58
C GLY A 168 13.09 6.00 6.52
N GLU A 169 12.93 6.60 5.34
CA GLU A 169 11.98 7.68 5.10
C GLU A 169 10.63 7.11 4.68
N ILE A 170 9.57 7.60 5.33
CA ILE A 170 8.17 7.29 5.02
C ILE A 170 7.62 8.52 4.27
N PRO A 171 6.99 8.36 3.09
CA PRO A 171 6.30 9.47 2.46
C PRO A 171 5.10 9.87 3.32
N GLY A 172 4.97 11.17 3.60
CA GLY A 172 3.75 11.71 4.16
C GLY A 172 2.61 11.64 3.16
N VAL A 173 1.37 11.67 3.65
CA VAL A 173 0.20 11.83 2.76
C VAL A 173 0.38 13.04 1.87
N GLY A 174 0.97 14.14 2.37
CA GLY A 174 1.23 15.36 1.59
C GLY A 174 2.26 15.22 0.45
N ASP A 175 3.07 14.16 0.44
CA ASP A 175 4.07 13.90 -0.60
C ASP A 175 3.50 13.14 -1.81
N ILE A 176 2.24 12.70 -1.70
CA ILE A 176 1.48 11.99 -2.73
C ILE A 176 0.58 12.96 -3.50
#